data_AF-A0A7X8LV08-F1
#
_entry.id   AF-A0A7X8LV08-F1
#
_cell.length_a   1.000
_cell.length_b   1.000
_cell.length_c   1.000
_cell.angle_alpha   90.00
_cell.angle_beta   90.00
_cell.angle_gamma   90.00
#
_symmetry.space_group_name_H-M   'P 1'
#
loop_
_entity.id
_entity.type
_entity.pdbx_description
1 polymer ?
#
loop_
_entity_poly.entity_id
_entity_poly.type
_entity_poly.pdbx_seq_one_letter_code
_entity_poly.pdbx_strand_id
1 'polypeptide(L)'
;MSETVLTIFEICVLIITGIVMTRKYSTLAVIIVLVGISHVGFGSDITVDPNDFEMDYYMPSVEEGKDINEELDYIHIFESEEMAVIPEVVMYDIEDAYEIGTIHEIKGEFPGLGKGTWNEVQIEGIEYFYGNYEFEEMDDMILYGYAIISDEYSLANGITVGMTEDEILKSYPNMAVIDFDNNYVYKEITGHQGWNGTAYPSSYIGTDSDWDYNGEDYYWTNQFDYVMIANINDPHRGNSPVNLAVTHDKLPVYLALFIKDNVIKAITFYYPTAD
;
A
#
# COMPACT_ATOMS: atom_id res chain seq x y z
N MET A 1 -36.72 -27.39 -8.63
CA MET A 1 -35.69 -27.14 -9.66
C MET A 1 -36.38 -27.28 -11.01
N SER A 2 -36.60 -26.17 -11.73
CA SER A 2 -37.30 -26.22 -13.02
C SER A 2 -36.40 -26.84 -14.09
N GLU A 3 -37.00 -27.46 -15.11
CA GLU A 3 -36.30 -28.07 -16.25
C GLU A 3 -35.30 -27.11 -16.92
N THR A 4 -35.51 -25.80 -16.78
CA THR A 4 -34.62 -24.74 -17.28
C THR A 4 -33.22 -24.74 -16.65
N VAL A 5 -33.09 -25.16 -15.39
CA VAL A 5 -31.79 -25.19 -14.69
C VAL A 5 -30.94 -26.40 -15.13
N LEU A 6 -31.60 -27.50 -15.52
CA LEU A 6 -30.92 -28.70 -16.00
C LEU A 6 -30.27 -28.47 -17.38
N THR A 7 -30.98 -27.77 -18.27
CA THR A 7 -30.48 -27.50 -19.63
C THR A 7 -29.27 -26.57 -19.66
N ILE A 8 -29.21 -25.58 -18.74
CA ILE A 8 -28.06 -24.66 -18.65
C ILE A 8 -26.82 -25.40 -18.13
N PHE A 9 -26.99 -26.32 -17.18
CA PHE A 9 -25.89 -27.10 -16.63
C PHE A 9 -25.28 -28.06 -17.66
N GLU A 10 -26.10 -28.71 -18.49
CA GLU A 10 -25.62 -29.57 -19.58
C GLU A 10 -24.86 -28.80 -20.67
N ILE A 11 -25.28 -27.56 -20.98
CA ILE A 11 -24.59 -26.69 -21.95
C ILE A 11 -23.24 -26.21 -21.41
N CYS A 12 -23.16 -25.84 -20.13
CA CYS A 12 -21.88 -25.40 -19.53
C CYS A 12 -20.84 -26.52 -19.46
N VAL A 13 -21.25 -27.76 -19.15
CA VAL A 13 -20.35 -28.92 -19.09
C VAL A 13 -19.78 -29.28 -20.48
N LEU A 14 -20.58 -29.15 -21.54
CA LEU A 14 -20.15 -29.39 -22.93
C LEU A 14 -19.18 -28.32 -23.47
N ILE A 15 -19.35 -27.05 -23.09
CA ILE A 15 -18.44 -25.97 -23.50
C ILE A 15 -17.07 -26.13 -22.84
N ILE A 16 -17.03 -26.50 -21.56
CA ILE A 16 -15.77 -26.69 -20.83
C ILE A 16 -15.00 -27.92 -21.33
N THR A 17 -15.68 -29.02 -21.69
CA THR A 17 -15.02 -30.19 -22.30
C THR A 17 -14.57 -29.95 -23.76
N GLY A 18 -15.25 -29.07 -24.50
CA GLY A 18 -14.86 -28.72 -25.87
C GLY A 18 -13.64 -27.80 -25.98
N ILE A 19 -13.49 -26.85 -25.05
CA ILE A 19 -12.36 -25.90 -25.05
C ILE A 19 -11.04 -26.60 -24.67
N VAL A 20 -11.10 -27.63 -23.81
CA VAL A 20 -9.91 -28.37 -23.37
C VAL A 20 -9.34 -29.31 -24.47
N MET A 21 -10.10 -29.64 -25.53
CA MET A 21 -9.66 -30.57 -26.57
C MET A 21 -9.05 -29.95 -27.85
N THR A 22 -8.95 -28.61 -27.98
CA THR A 22 -8.42 -27.96 -29.20
C THR A 22 -7.01 -27.36 -29.08
N ARG A 23 -6.38 -27.39 -27.90
CA ARG A 23 -4.96 -27.05 -27.76
C ARG A 23 -4.13 -28.29 -27.45
N LYS A 24 -3.20 -28.59 -28.36
CA LYS A 24 -2.24 -29.69 -28.27
C LYS A 24 -1.52 -29.69 -26.91
N TYR A 25 -1.53 -30.88 -26.30
CA TYR A 25 -0.97 -31.29 -25.02
C TYR A 25 0.38 -30.69 -24.62
N SER A 26 0.47 -30.26 -23.35
CA SER A 26 1.54 -30.65 -22.42
C SER A 26 1.04 -30.55 -20.98
N THR A 27 0.61 -31.70 -20.44
CA THR A 27 0.72 -32.15 -19.04
C THR A 27 0.20 -31.23 -17.92
N LEU A 28 -1.04 -31.45 -17.45
CA LEU A 28 -1.41 -31.91 -16.10
C LEU A 28 -2.95 -31.81 -15.94
N ALA A 29 -3.62 -32.94 -15.79
CA ALA A 29 -5.06 -33.00 -15.54
C ALA A 29 -5.30 -33.16 -14.03
N VAL A 30 -5.97 -32.19 -13.41
CA VAL A 30 -6.57 -32.35 -12.08
C VAL A 30 -8.03 -31.92 -12.19
N ILE A 31 -8.93 -32.90 -12.09
CA ILE A 31 -10.38 -32.71 -12.04
C ILE A 31 -10.80 -32.88 -10.58
N ILE A 32 -11.34 -31.84 -9.95
CA ILE A 32 -12.09 -31.95 -8.70
C ILE A 32 -13.52 -31.51 -8.99
N VAL A 33 -14.45 -32.46 -8.94
CA VAL A 33 -15.90 -32.23 -8.95
C VAL A 33 -16.37 -32.49 -7.52
N LEU A 34 -16.86 -31.47 -6.84
CA LEU A 34 -17.59 -31.62 -5.59
C LEU A 34 -19.06 -31.24 -5.81
N VAL A 35 -19.89 -32.28 -5.89
CA VAL A 35 -21.34 -32.21 -5.81
C VAL A 35 -21.71 -32.21 -4.32
N GLY A 36 -22.29 -31.11 -3.84
CA GLY A 36 -22.93 -31.02 -2.53
C GLY A 36 -24.38 -30.61 -2.69
N ILE A 37 -25.27 -31.58 -2.93
CA ILE A 37 -26.72 -31.41 -2.84
C ILE A 37 -27.16 -31.91 -1.45
N SER A 38 -27.63 -31.01 -0.59
CA SER A 38 -28.45 -31.39 0.57
C SER A 38 -29.77 -30.60 0.55
N HIS A 39 -30.78 -31.32 0.05
CA HIS A 39 -32.19 -31.37 0.46
C HIS A 39 -32.82 -30.20 1.26
N VAL A 40 -33.95 -29.80 0.70
CA VAL A 40 -35.05 -28.95 1.19
C VAL A 40 -35.59 -29.40 2.56
N GLY A 41 -35.88 -28.42 3.43
CA GLY A 41 -36.74 -28.56 4.61
C GLY A 41 -37.55 -27.27 4.81
N PHE A 42 -38.87 -27.42 4.83
CA PHE A 42 -39.92 -26.40 4.90
C PHE A 42 -39.82 -25.37 6.05
N GLY A 43 -40.01 -24.10 5.71
CA GLY A 43 -41.12 -23.26 6.16
C GLY A 43 -41.32 -22.98 7.66
N SER A 44 -41.01 -21.75 8.06
CA SER A 44 -41.88 -20.93 8.93
C SER A 44 -41.46 -19.47 8.85
N ASP A 45 -42.41 -18.58 8.57
CA ASP A 45 -42.26 -17.13 8.75
C ASP A 45 -41.73 -16.83 10.15
N ILE A 46 -40.56 -16.20 10.22
CA ILE A 46 -40.10 -15.49 11.42
C ILE A 46 -39.79 -14.07 10.97
N THR A 47 -40.74 -13.18 11.29
CA THR A 47 -40.48 -11.75 11.42
C THR A 47 -39.42 -11.55 12.50
N VAL A 48 -38.22 -11.14 12.11
CA VAL A 48 -37.15 -10.76 13.05
C VAL A 48 -37.41 -9.32 13.48
N ASP A 49 -37.72 -9.15 14.76
CA ASP A 49 -37.68 -7.86 15.47
C ASP A 49 -36.20 -7.40 15.53
N PRO A 50 -35.83 -6.17 15.16
CA PRO A 50 -34.42 -5.76 15.04
C PRO A 50 -33.63 -5.67 16.36
N ASN A 51 -34.18 -6.08 17.50
CA ASN A 51 -33.60 -5.81 18.82
C ASN A 51 -33.12 -7.04 19.62
N ASP A 52 -33.11 -8.25 19.05
CA ASP A 52 -32.71 -9.48 19.77
C ASP A 52 -31.40 -10.14 19.26
N PHE A 53 -30.36 -9.34 19.02
CA PHE A 53 -28.99 -9.86 18.89
C PHE A 53 -28.18 -9.50 20.15
N GLU A 54 -28.40 -10.23 21.25
CA GLU A 54 -27.37 -10.40 22.27
C GLU A 54 -26.41 -11.49 21.78
N MET A 55 -25.23 -11.07 21.33
CA MET A 55 -24.14 -11.97 20.96
C MET A 55 -23.41 -12.36 22.25
N ASP A 56 -23.65 -13.58 22.73
CA ASP A 56 -22.88 -14.18 23.83
C ASP A 56 -21.41 -14.31 23.41
N TYR A 57 -20.56 -13.43 23.92
CA TYR A 57 -19.11 -13.55 23.79
C TYR A 57 -18.64 -14.79 24.56
N TYR A 58 -18.18 -15.79 23.83
CA TYR A 58 -17.43 -16.91 24.39
C TYR A 58 -16.09 -16.40 24.93
N MET A 59 -16.02 -16.07 26.23
CA MET A 59 -14.75 -15.84 26.91
C MET A 59 -14.06 -17.19 27.15
N PRO A 60 -12.87 -17.46 26.58
CA PRO A 60 -12.08 -18.60 27.02
C PRO A 60 -11.68 -18.40 28.49
N SER A 61 -11.86 -19.44 29.29
CA SER A 61 -11.45 -19.49 30.69
C SER A 61 -9.95 -19.24 30.82
N VAL A 62 -9.57 -18.21 31.56
CA VAL A 62 -8.19 -17.86 31.90
C VAL A 62 -7.61 -19.00 32.74
N GLU A 63 -6.65 -19.73 32.20
CA GLU A 63 -5.69 -20.47 33.03
C GLU A 63 -4.82 -19.45 33.76
N GLU A 64 -4.85 -19.51 35.10
CA GLU A 64 -3.99 -18.74 35.98
C GLU A 64 -2.52 -18.99 35.65
N GLY A 65 -1.77 -17.92 35.37
CA GLY A 65 -0.31 -17.93 35.52
C GLY A 65 0.48 -17.36 34.34
N LYS A 66 0.43 -16.04 34.17
CA LYS A 66 1.61 -15.20 33.89
C LYS A 66 1.17 -13.74 33.97
N ASP A 67 1.74 -13.03 34.94
CA ASP A 67 1.67 -11.58 35.02
C ASP A 67 2.52 -11.03 33.86
N ILE A 68 1.92 -10.78 32.70
CA ILE A 68 2.58 -10.12 31.54
C ILE A 68 2.04 -8.70 31.47
N ASN A 69 2.46 -7.88 32.42
CA ASN A 69 2.35 -6.44 32.29
C ASN A 69 3.60 -5.95 31.55
N GLU A 70 3.81 -6.43 30.32
CA GLU A 70 4.79 -5.83 29.41
C GLU A 70 4.17 -4.51 28.95
N GLU A 71 4.75 -3.41 29.42
CA GLU A 71 4.40 -2.06 29.01
C GLU A 71 4.70 -1.96 27.50
N LEU A 72 3.64 -1.98 26.68
CA LEU A 72 3.78 -1.87 25.23
C LEU A 72 4.20 -0.45 24.84
N ASP A 73 5.25 -0.34 24.03
CA ASP A 73 5.62 0.92 23.39
C ASP A 73 4.69 1.18 22.20
N TYR A 74 3.89 2.25 22.30
CA TYR A 74 3.01 2.69 21.21
C TYR A 74 3.74 3.66 20.28
N ILE A 75 3.42 3.57 18.99
CA ILE A 75 3.99 4.42 17.94
C ILE A 75 3.81 5.90 18.26
N HIS A 76 4.84 6.69 17.93
CA HIS A 76 4.77 8.13 17.99
C HIS A 76 3.72 8.67 17.02
N ILE A 77 2.98 9.70 17.47
CA ILE A 77 1.94 10.37 16.68
C ILE A 77 2.31 11.84 16.59
N PHE A 78 2.54 12.32 15.38
CA PHE A 78 2.72 13.74 15.07
C PHE A 78 1.37 14.41 14.78
N GLU A 79 1.22 15.68 15.15
CA GLU A 79 0.12 16.49 14.65
C GLU A 79 0.40 16.96 13.22
N SER A 80 -0.64 17.12 12.39
CA SER A 80 -0.48 17.48 10.97
C SER A 80 0.31 18.78 10.74
N GLU A 81 0.22 19.74 11.66
CA GLU A 81 0.96 21.00 11.58
C GLU A 81 2.47 20.84 11.77
N GLU A 82 2.90 19.83 12.53
CA GLU A 82 4.32 19.50 12.73
C GLU A 82 4.94 18.88 11.48
N MET A 83 4.10 18.30 10.62
CA MET A 83 4.46 17.59 9.39
C MET A 83 4.39 18.47 8.14
N ALA A 84 4.02 19.74 8.27
CA ALA A 84 4.01 20.68 7.16
C ALA A 84 5.44 20.85 6.62
N VAL A 85 5.61 20.79 5.30
CA VAL A 85 6.91 20.93 4.64
C VAL A 85 7.25 22.40 4.43
N ILE A 86 8.49 22.78 4.72
CA ILE A 86 9.03 24.14 4.65
C ILE A 86 10.36 24.10 3.86
N PRO A 87 10.48 24.81 2.72
CA PRO A 87 9.39 25.52 2.04
C PRO A 87 8.28 24.57 1.56
N GLU A 88 7.11 25.11 1.25
CA GLU A 88 6.00 24.30 0.73
C GLU A 88 6.42 23.64 -0.60
N VAL A 89 6.11 22.35 -0.75
CA VAL A 89 6.39 21.61 -1.99
C VAL A 89 5.48 22.12 -3.10
N VAL A 90 6.09 22.50 -4.22
CA VAL A 90 5.37 22.92 -5.40
C VAL A 90 4.85 21.68 -6.13
N MET A 91 3.54 21.57 -6.29
CA MET A 91 2.95 20.48 -7.06
C MET A 91 2.90 20.89 -8.53
N TYR A 92 3.68 20.19 -9.36
CA TYR A 92 3.71 20.38 -10.80
C TYR A 92 2.68 19.47 -11.48
N ASP A 93 2.05 19.98 -12.54
CA ASP A 93 1.49 19.06 -13.53
C ASP A 93 2.63 18.36 -14.29
N ILE A 94 2.28 17.31 -15.03
CA ILE A 94 3.30 16.49 -15.68
C ILE A 94 4.04 17.25 -16.78
N GLU A 95 3.35 18.14 -17.52
CA GLU A 95 3.95 18.90 -18.62
C GLU A 95 5.03 19.84 -18.09
N ASP A 96 4.73 20.60 -17.04
CA ASP A 96 5.68 21.49 -16.37
C ASP A 96 6.82 20.68 -15.74
N ALA A 97 6.50 19.56 -15.09
CA ALA A 97 7.49 18.70 -14.46
C ALA A 97 8.50 18.14 -15.48
N TYR A 98 8.03 17.75 -16.67
CA TYR A 98 8.87 17.22 -17.74
C TYR A 98 9.76 18.29 -18.39
N GLU A 99 9.33 19.55 -18.41
CA GLU A 99 10.12 20.64 -18.97
C GLU A 99 11.36 20.96 -18.11
N ILE A 100 11.24 20.83 -16.79
CA ILE A 100 12.28 21.29 -15.84
C ILE A 100 12.99 20.17 -15.08
N GLY A 101 12.39 18.97 -15.02
CA GLY A 101 12.86 17.85 -14.21
C GLY A 101 13.80 16.89 -14.93
N THR A 102 14.48 16.07 -14.14
CA THR A 102 15.17 14.87 -14.64
C THR A 102 14.21 13.69 -14.55
N ILE A 103 13.97 13.02 -15.67
CA ILE A 103 12.93 11.99 -15.79
C ILE A 103 13.57 10.60 -15.83
N HIS A 104 13.01 9.68 -15.05
CA HIS A 104 13.25 8.25 -15.16
C HIS A 104 11.91 7.52 -15.31
N GLU A 105 11.71 6.89 -16.48
CA GLU A 105 10.50 6.13 -16.76
C GLU A 105 10.69 4.67 -16.37
N ILE A 106 9.67 4.04 -15.80
CA ILE A 106 9.69 2.66 -15.36
C ILE A 106 8.37 2.00 -15.72
N LYS A 107 8.38 0.89 -16.46
CA LYS A 107 7.19 0.05 -16.57
C LYS A 107 7.00 -0.73 -15.30
N GLY A 108 5.82 -0.68 -14.70
CA GLY A 108 5.62 -1.24 -13.38
C GLY A 108 4.18 -1.53 -13.04
N GLU A 109 4.01 -1.97 -11.79
CA GLU A 109 2.71 -2.14 -11.17
C GLU A 109 2.39 -0.93 -10.30
N PHE A 110 1.14 -0.47 -10.38
CA PHE A 110 0.56 0.57 -9.54
C PHE A 110 -0.16 -0.07 -8.36
N PRO A 111 -0.51 0.74 -7.35
CA PRO A 111 -1.56 0.38 -6.41
C PRO A 111 -2.78 -0.20 -7.15
N GLY A 112 -3.24 -1.38 -6.74
CA GLY A 112 -4.42 -2.08 -7.23
C GLY A 112 -4.11 -3.17 -8.25
N LEU A 113 -2.82 -3.54 -8.40
CA LEU A 113 -2.31 -4.52 -9.38
C LEU A 113 -2.48 -4.09 -10.85
N GLY A 114 -2.77 -2.81 -11.11
CA GLY A 114 -2.80 -2.30 -12.47
C GLY A 114 -1.39 -2.07 -13.00
N LYS A 115 -1.20 -2.23 -14.31
CA LYS A 115 0.10 -2.04 -14.96
C LYS A 115 0.15 -0.73 -15.72
N GLY A 116 1.33 -0.12 -15.77
CA GLY A 116 1.61 0.97 -16.68
C GLY A 116 2.98 1.57 -16.47
N THR A 117 3.09 2.89 -16.60
CA THR A 117 4.38 3.58 -16.59
C THR A 117 4.45 4.51 -15.40
N TRP A 118 5.36 4.24 -14.49
CA TRP A 118 5.84 5.20 -13.51
C TRP A 118 6.77 6.19 -14.20
N ASN A 119 6.67 7.46 -13.81
CA ASN A 119 7.58 8.51 -14.22
C ASN A 119 8.08 9.18 -12.95
N GLU A 120 9.30 8.83 -12.57
CA GLU A 120 10.03 9.45 -11.48
C GLU A 120 10.62 10.75 -12.03
N VAL A 121 10.19 11.89 -11.49
CA VAL A 121 10.65 13.20 -11.95
C VAL A 121 11.33 13.91 -10.79
N GLN A 122 12.62 14.20 -10.92
CA GLN A 122 13.37 14.93 -9.91
C GLN A 122 13.47 16.42 -10.25
N ILE A 123 13.01 17.28 -9.35
CA ILE A 123 13.04 18.75 -9.47
C ILE A 123 13.44 19.33 -8.11
N GLU A 124 14.53 20.12 -8.09
CA GLU A 124 14.94 20.92 -6.93
C GLU A 124 14.83 20.18 -5.58
N GLY A 125 15.38 18.97 -5.49
CA GLY A 125 15.43 18.21 -4.24
C GLY A 125 14.14 17.46 -3.86
N ILE A 126 13.13 17.47 -4.72
CA ILE A 126 11.93 16.64 -4.63
C ILE A 126 11.92 15.63 -5.77
N GLU A 127 11.51 14.41 -5.47
CA GLU A 127 11.24 13.37 -6.45
C GLU A 127 9.74 13.09 -6.47
N TYR A 128 9.11 13.26 -7.62
CA TYR A 128 7.69 13.08 -7.83
C TYR A 128 7.43 11.72 -8.50
N PHE A 129 6.38 11.03 -8.05
CA PHE A 129 5.98 9.73 -8.58
C PHE A 129 4.69 9.89 -9.37
N TYR A 130 4.83 10.07 -10.68
CA TYR A 130 3.69 10.09 -11.58
C TYR A 130 3.45 8.71 -12.18
N GLY A 131 2.21 8.42 -12.57
CA GLY A 131 1.87 7.15 -13.17
C GLY A 131 0.68 7.21 -14.10
N ASN A 132 0.75 6.47 -15.21
CA ASN A 132 -0.37 6.27 -16.13
C ASN A 132 -0.51 4.78 -16.47
N TYR A 133 -1.75 4.27 -16.51
CA TYR A 133 -2.02 2.89 -16.90
C TYR A 133 -1.68 2.65 -18.38
N GLU A 134 -1.37 1.42 -18.76
CA GLU A 134 -0.93 1.07 -20.15
C GLU A 134 -1.90 1.51 -21.26
N PHE A 135 -3.17 1.74 -20.92
CA PHE A 135 -4.23 2.09 -21.88
C PHE A 135 -4.67 3.57 -21.79
N GLU A 136 -4.00 4.38 -20.98
CA GLU A 136 -4.34 5.78 -20.73
C GLU A 136 -3.36 6.72 -21.44
N GLU A 137 -3.88 7.87 -21.90
CA GLU A 137 -3.08 8.90 -22.57
C GLU A 137 -2.24 9.67 -21.52
N MET A 138 -1.23 10.43 -21.96
CA MET A 138 -0.40 11.23 -21.03
C MET A 138 -1.24 12.22 -20.20
N ASP A 139 -2.34 12.72 -20.76
CA ASP A 139 -3.24 13.67 -20.11
C ASP A 139 -3.99 13.07 -18.90
N ASP A 140 -3.98 11.73 -18.76
CA ASP A 140 -4.59 10.99 -17.65
C ASP A 140 -3.58 10.63 -16.54
N MET A 141 -2.35 11.17 -16.60
CA MET A 141 -1.30 10.81 -15.65
C MET A 141 -1.61 11.30 -14.22
N ILE A 142 -1.49 10.39 -13.26
CA ILE A 142 -1.81 10.60 -11.85
C ILE A 142 -0.52 10.85 -11.07
N LEU A 143 -0.48 11.93 -10.27
CA LEU A 143 0.54 12.10 -9.24
C LEU A 143 0.17 11.22 -8.04
N TYR A 144 0.93 10.15 -7.80
CA TYR A 144 0.71 9.24 -6.67
C TYR A 144 1.32 9.79 -5.37
N GLY A 145 2.41 10.55 -5.47
CA GLY A 145 3.06 11.15 -4.31
C GLY A 145 4.41 11.76 -4.65
N TYR A 146 5.14 12.11 -3.60
CA TYR A 146 6.49 12.66 -3.71
C TYR A 146 7.37 12.20 -2.54
N ALA A 147 8.68 12.30 -2.74
CA ALA A 147 9.70 12.16 -1.71
C ALA A 147 10.58 13.41 -1.68
N ILE A 148 10.84 13.91 -0.48
CA ILE A 148 11.85 14.94 -0.23
C ILE A 148 13.20 14.23 -0.14
N ILE A 149 14.15 14.60 -1.00
CA ILE A 149 15.47 13.95 -1.10
C ILE A 149 16.63 14.94 -0.94
N SER A 150 16.32 16.17 -0.49
CA SER A 150 17.27 17.26 -0.26
C SER A 150 17.07 17.89 1.13
N ASP A 151 18.15 18.45 1.68
CA ASP A 151 18.16 19.20 2.95
C ASP A 151 17.66 20.65 2.80
N GLU A 152 17.31 21.06 1.58
CA GLU A 152 16.68 22.36 1.30
C GLU A 152 15.23 22.46 1.85
N TYR A 153 14.62 21.32 2.19
CA TYR A 153 13.31 21.22 2.80
C TYR A 153 13.41 20.65 4.22
N SER A 154 12.46 21.01 5.05
CA SER A 154 12.31 20.49 6.40
C SER A 154 10.84 20.35 6.75
N LEU A 155 10.50 19.42 7.63
CA LEU A 155 9.21 19.42 8.29
C LEU A 155 9.17 20.57 9.31
N ALA A 156 7.99 21.06 9.67
CA ALA A 156 7.83 22.17 10.60
C ALA A 156 8.40 21.90 12.00
N ASN A 157 8.50 20.63 12.39
CA ASN A 157 9.19 20.19 13.61
C ASN A 157 10.73 20.11 13.48
N GLY A 158 11.29 20.46 12.32
CA GLY A 158 12.71 20.52 12.04
C GLY A 158 13.34 19.25 11.47
N ILE A 159 12.57 18.16 11.25
CA ILE A 159 13.10 16.95 10.60
C ILE A 159 13.45 17.26 9.14
N THR A 160 14.64 16.87 8.70
CA THR A 160 15.11 17.08 7.32
C THR A 160 16.03 15.94 6.87
N VAL A 161 16.18 15.79 5.56
CA VAL A 161 17.16 14.88 4.96
C VAL A 161 18.56 15.22 5.49
N GLY A 162 19.36 14.19 5.75
CA GLY A 162 20.71 14.35 6.33
C GLY A 162 20.77 14.23 7.85
N MET A 163 19.65 14.29 8.58
CA MET A 163 19.64 13.92 10.00
C MET A 163 19.92 12.43 10.18
N THR A 164 20.58 12.08 11.27
CA THR A 164 20.89 10.70 11.63
C THR A 164 19.73 10.01 12.34
N GLU A 165 19.66 8.68 12.24
CA GLU A 165 18.73 7.86 12.99
C GLU A 165 18.78 8.19 14.50
N ASP A 166 19.98 8.28 15.08
CA ASP A 166 20.21 8.60 16.49
C ASP A 166 19.61 9.95 16.91
N GLU A 167 19.71 10.97 16.05
CA GLU A 167 19.14 12.29 16.32
C GLU A 167 17.60 12.24 16.38
N ILE A 168 17.00 11.46 15.48
CA ILE A 168 15.55 11.26 15.44
C ILE A 168 15.10 10.44 16.65
N LEU A 169 15.68 9.26 16.89
CA LEU A 169 15.28 8.37 18.00
C LEU A 169 15.51 8.98 19.38
N LYS A 170 16.47 9.91 19.51
CA LYS A 170 16.63 10.68 20.75
C LYS A 170 15.45 11.62 21.04
N SER A 171 14.86 12.19 19.99
CA SER A 171 13.74 13.14 20.10
C SER A 171 12.39 12.41 20.09
N TYR A 172 12.30 11.33 19.31
CA TYR A 172 11.10 10.55 19.05
C TYR A 172 11.42 9.05 19.23
N PRO A 173 11.62 8.59 20.49
CA PRO A 173 12.09 7.23 20.76
C PRO A 173 11.11 6.13 20.36
N ASN A 174 9.87 6.48 20.02
CA ASN A 174 8.82 5.53 19.66
C ASN A 174 8.44 5.57 18.18
N MET A 175 9.38 5.95 17.31
CA MET A 175 9.23 5.66 15.88
C MET A 175 9.41 4.15 15.63
N ALA A 176 8.59 3.58 14.76
CA ALA A 176 8.76 2.19 14.33
C ALA A 176 9.90 2.12 13.31
N VAL A 177 10.94 1.34 13.60
CA VAL A 177 12.07 1.14 12.67
C VAL A 177 11.98 -0.27 12.12
N ILE A 178 11.67 -0.40 10.83
CA ILE A 178 11.39 -1.67 10.17
C ILE A 178 12.12 -1.77 8.83
N ASP A 179 12.47 -2.99 8.43
CA ASP A 179 12.88 -3.26 7.05
C ASP A 179 11.67 -3.21 6.09
N PHE A 180 11.93 -3.33 4.79
CA PHE A 180 10.88 -3.29 3.77
C PHE A 180 10.03 -4.57 3.69
N ASP A 181 10.38 -5.60 4.47
CA ASP A 181 9.59 -6.82 4.71
C ASP A 181 8.75 -6.73 5.99
N ASN A 182 8.70 -5.55 6.63
CA ASN A 182 7.97 -5.27 7.87
C ASN A 182 8.53 -5.93 9.15
N ASN A 183 9.79 -6.38 9.14
CA ASN A 183 10.45 -6.85 10.37
C ASN A 183 11.06 -5.67 11.15
N TYR A 184 10.90 -5.67 12.47
CA TYR A 184 11.57 -4.67 13.32
C TYR A 184 13.09 -4.84 13.31
N VAL A 185 13.80 -3.74 13.08
CA VAL A 185 15.27 -3.71 13.11
C VAL A 185 15.82 -3.02 14.36
N TYR A 186 14.96 -2.37 15.15
CA TYR A 186 15.35 -1.67 16.39
C TYR A 186 14.59 -2.19 17.63
N LYS A 187 13.35 -1.76 17.82
CA LYS A 187 12.44 -2.24 18.88
C LYS A 187 11.04 -2.40 18.33
N GLU A 188 10.29 -3.33 18.91
CA GLU A 188 8.88 -3.54 18.57
C GLU A 188 8.04 -2.35 19.03
N ILE A 189 7.15 -1.87 18.14
CA ILE A 189 6.30 -0.71 18.34
C ILE A 189 4.87 -1.06 17.94
N THR A 190 3.93 -0.96 18.87
CA THR A 190 2.51 -1.26 18.60
C THR A 190 1.80 -0.05 17.97
N GLY A 191 0.80 -0.30 17.13
CA GLY A 191 -0.13 0.74 16.65
C GLY A 191 0.11 1.26 15.24
N HIS A 192 0.87 0.52 14.42
CA HIS A 192 1.03 0.79 12.99
C HIS A 192 0.70 -0.42 12.12
N GLN A 193 0.42 -0.17 10.85
CA GLN A 193 0.12 -1.18 9.83
C GLN A 193 1.36 -1.60 9.02
N GLY A 194 2.49 -0.93 9.24
CA GLY A 194 3.74 -1.25 8.55
C GLY A 194 3.94 -0.45 7.26
N TRP A 195 5.02 -0.77 6.57
CA TRP A 195 5.42 -0.26 5.27
C TRP A 195 4.55 -0.86 4.15
N ASN A 196 4.15 0.01 3.23
CA ASN A 196 3.46 -0.36 1.99
C ASN A 196 4.33 -0.02 0.77
N GLY A 197 5.00 -1.04 0.22
CA GLY A 197 5.87 -0.88 -0.94
C GLY A 197 5.14 -0.63 -2.27
N THR A 198 3.83 -0.90 -2.36
CA THR A 198 3.07 -0.73 -3.63
C THR A 198 2.78 0.73 -3.94
N ALA A 199 2.93 1.62 -2.96
CA ALA A 199 2.75 3.06 -3.13
C ALA A 199 3.89 3.74 -3.93
N TYR A 200 4.92 2.98 -4.33
CA TYR A 200 6.13 3.48 -4.97
C TYR A 200 6.46 2.69 -6.23
N PRO A 201 7.25 3.29 -7.16
CA PRO A 201 7.66 2.63 -8.37
C PRO A 201 8.31 1.26 -8.13
N SER A 202 7.74 0.25 -8.79
CA SER A 202 8.25 -1.12 -8.79
C SER A 202 8.05 -1.78 -10.14
N SER A 203 9.06 -2.52 -10.60
CA SER A 203 9.08 -3.26 -11.86
C SER A 203 9.67 -4.63 -11.65
N TYR A 204 8.99 -5.66 -12.14
CA TYR A 204 9.43 -7.04 -12.05
C TYR A 204 10.05 -7.51 -13.37
N ILE A 205 11.05 -8.39 -13.29
CA ILE A 205 11.69 -9.04 -14.44
C ILE A 205 10.62 -9.65 -15.35
N GLY A 206 10.70 -9.30 -16.63
CA GLY A 206 9.77 -9.79 -17.65
C GLY A 206 8.46 -9.00 -17.75
N THR A 207 8.33 -7.88 -17.00
CA THR A 207 7.24 -6.90 -17.22
C THR A 207 7.48 -6.08 -18.48
N ASP A 208 8.74 -5.77 -18.80
CA ASP A 208 9.16 -5.14 -20.05
C ASP A 208 10.45 -5.79 -20.56
N SER A 209 10.51 -6.13 -21.85
CA SER A 209 11.71 -6.68 -22.49
C SER A 209 12.67 -5.62 -23.03
N ASP A 210 12.18 -4.38 -23.20
CA ASP A 210 12.93 -3.27 -23.80
C ASP A 210 13.69 -2.46 -22.73
N TRP A 211 13.37 -2.66 -21.45
CA TRP A 211 14.02 -2.05 -20.30
C TRP A 211 14.71 -3.14 -19.47
N ASP A 212 15.99 -3.36 -19.75
CA ASP A 212 16.81 -4.31 -19.01
C ASP A 212 17.42 -3.61 -17.79
N TYR A 213 16.82 -3.78 -16.62
CA TYR A 213 17.40 -3.41 -15.32
C TYR A 213 18.54 -4.37 -14.92
N ASN A 214 19.43 -4.68 -15.86
CA ASN A 214 20.50 -5.68 -15.73
C ASN A 214 20.02 -7.06 -15.27
N GLY A 215 18.79 -7.45 -15.63
CA GLY A 215 18.16 -8.70 -15.24
C GLY A 215 17.73 -8.77 -13.77
N GLU A 216 17.53 -7.63 -13.09
CA GLU A 216 17.03 -7.56 -11.71
C GLU A 216 15.68 -6.82 -11.64
N ASP A 217 14.91 -7.11 -10.59
CA ASP A 217 13.68 -6.35 -10.28
C ASP A 217 14.08 -4.93 -9.82
N TYR A 218 13.32 -3.93 -10.25
CA TYR A 218 13.46 -2.57 -9.75
C TYR A 218 12.44 -2.33 -8.64
N TYR A 219 12.91 -1.89 -7.48
CA TYR A 219 12.07 -1.32 -6.43
C TYR A 219 12.71 -0.01 -6.01
N TRP A 220 11.92 1.06 -5.96
CA TRP A 220 12.40 2.36 -5.49
C TRP A 220 13.03 2.27 -4.09
N THR A 221 12.56 1.35 -3.24
CA THR A 221 13.08 1.13 -1.89
C THR A 221 14.46 0.46 -1.83
N ASN A 222 14.94 -0.18 -2.90
CA ASN A 222 16.24 -0.89 -2.93
C ASN A 222 17.45 0.02 -2.67
N GLN A 223 17.27 1.34 -2.77
CA GLN A 223 18.34 2.31 -2.50
C GLN A 223 18.54 2.59 -1.01
N PHE A 224 17.68 2.07 -0.11
CA PHE A 224 17.70 2.32 1.32
C PHE A 224 17.90 1.01 2.11
N ASP A 225 18.31 1.13 3.37
CA ASP A 225 18.52 -0.01 4.26
C ASP A 225 17.24 -0.42 4.99
N TYR A 226 16.45 0.57 5.44
CA TYR A 226 15.20 0.40 6.20
C TYR A 226 14.44 1.73 6.29
N VAL A 227 13.28 1.74 6.95
CA VAL A 227 12.42 2.92 7.13
C VAL A 227 12.05 3.15 8.60
N MET A 228 12.01 4.42 9.01
CA MET A 228 11.42 4.84 10.29
C MET A 228 10.03 5.44 10.06
N ILE A 229 9.04 4.98 10.81
CA ILE A 229 7.63 5.33 10.63
C ILE A 229 7.06 5.97 11.89
N ALA A 230 6.22 6.99 11.68
CA ALA A 230 5.35 7.56 12.71
C ALA A 230 3.94 7.78 12.14
N ASN A 231 2.94 7.74 13.02
CA ASN A 231 1.59 8.09 12.65
C ASN A 231 1.43 9.61 12.57
N ILE A 232 0.54 10.08 11.72
CA ILE A 232 0.12 11.48 11.68
C ILE A 232 -1.34 11.55 12.10
N ASN A 233 -1.62 12.38 13.11
CA ASN A 233 -2.97 12.78 13.46
C ASN A 233 -3.39 13.93 12.54
N ASP A 234 -4.33 13.66 11.64
CA ASP A 234 -4.94 14.68 10.78
C ASP A 234 -6.45 14.78 11.04
N PRO A 235 -6.89 15.67 11.94
CA PRO A 235 -8.30 15.88 12.22
C PRO A 235 -9.04 16.71 11.15
N HIS A 236 -8.35 17.26 10.13
CA HIS A 236 -8.88 18.30 9.22
C HIS A 236 -8.83 17.98 7.72
N ARG A 237 -8.36 16.80 7.30
CA ARG A 237 -8.32 16.36 5.89
C ARG A 237 -9.67 16.14 5.17
N GLY A 238 -10.73 16.77 5.65
CA GLY A 238 -11.92 17.09 4.86
C GLY A 238 -11.85 18.43 4.10
N ASN A 239 -10.82 19.27 4.34
CA ASN A 239 -10.74 20.63 3.77
C ASN A 239 -9.31 21.10 3.35
N SER A 240 -8.32 20.20 3.18
CA SER A 240 -6.98 20.57 2.68
C SER A 240 -6.95 20.55 1.14
N PRO A 241 -6.32 21.53 0.46
CA PRO A 241 -6.29 21.62 -1.00
C PRO A 241 -5.43 20.55 -1.70
N VAL A 242 -4.80 19.64 -0.96
CA VAL A 242 -4.16 18.44 -1.53
C VAL A 242 -5.27 17.44 -1.89
N ASN A 243 -5.93 17.71 -3.02
CA ASN A 243 -6.92 16.84 -3.64
C ASN A 243 -6.22 15.64 -4.30
N LEU A 244 -5.62 14.78 -3.50
CA LEU A 244 -5.40 13.39 -3.90
C LEU A 244 -6.73 12.67 -3.68
N ALA A 245 -7.43 12.40 -4.78
CA ALA A 245 -8.79 11.91 -4.75
C ALA A 245 -8.89 10.51 -4.08
N VAL A 246 -9.16 10.47 -2.78
CA VAL A 246 -9.80 9.33 -2.13
C VAL A 246 -10.79 9.85 -1.10
N THR A 247 -12.06 9.91 -1.48
CA THR A 247 -13.13 9.83 -0.48
C THR A 247 -13.25 8.35 -0.12
N HIS A 248 -13.17 8.01 1.17
CA HIS A 248 -13.83 6.94 1.94
C HIS A 248 -13.05 6.78 3.28
N ASP A 249 -13.60 7.34 4.35
CA ASP A 249 -13.27 7.15 5.78
C ASP A 249 -11.80 6.95 6.21
N LYS A 250 -11.13 8.06 6.55
CA LYS A 250 -10.03 8.22 7.54
C LYS A 250 -8.94 7.12 7.55
N LEU A 251 -8.40 6.73 6.39
CA LEU A 251 -7.18 5.91 6.37
C LEU A 251 -6.03 6.68 7.04
N PRO A 252 -5.23 6.02 7.90
CA PRO A 252 -4.10 6.67 8.54
C PRO A 252 -3.06 7.11 7.50
N VAL A 253 -2.45 8.28 7.72
CA VAL A 253 -1.30 8.75 6.94
C VAL A 253 -0.07 8.61 7.82
N TYR A 254 0.98 8.02 7.27
CA TYR A 254 2.24 7.81 7.96
C TYR A 254 3.31 8.73 7.40
N LEU A 255 4.15 9.24 8.30
CA LEU A 255 5.47 9.76 7.97
C LEU A 255 6.39 8.56 7.76
N ALA A 256 7.14 8.53 6.66
CA ALA A 256 8.24 7.59 6.46
C ALA A 256 9.55 8.34 6.23
N LEU A 257 10.57 7.99 7.01
CA LEU A 257 11.94 8.45 6.88
C LEU A 257 12.79 7.29 6.38
N PHE A 258 13.28 7.35 5.15
CA PHE A 258 14.09 6.29 4.56
C PHE A 258 15.54 6.48 4.95
N ILE A 259 16.13 5.43 5.49
CA ILE A 259 17.46 5.47 6.06
C ILE A 259 18.43 4.71 5.16
N LYS A 260 19.58 5.33 4.92
CA LYS A 260 20.75 4.67 4.33
C LYS A 260 21.99 5.09 5.08
N ASP A 261 22.82 4.13 5.47
CA ASP A 261 24.03 4.38 6.26
C ASP A 261 23.73 5.17 7.55
N ASN A 262 22.61 4.85 8.23
CA ASN A 262 22.08 5.52 9.44
C ASN A 262 21.74 7.01 9.27
N VAL A 263 21.52 7.48 8.04
CA VAL A 263 21.15 8.86 7.70
C VAL A 263 19.85 8.87 6.90
N ILE A 264 18.96 9.81 7.21
CA ILE A 264 17.76 10.07 6.41
C ILE A 264 18.18 10.49 5.00
N LYS A 265 17.75 9.73 4.00
CA LYS A 265 17.97 10.03 2.58
C LYS A 265 16.71 10.49 1.87
N ALA A 266 15.55 10.06 2.34
CA ALA A 266 14.28 10.51 1.80
C ALA A 266 13.23 10.64 2.90
N ILE A 267 12.27 11.55 2.69
CA ILE A 267 11.08 11.72 3.53
C ILE A 267 9.86 11.65 2.64
N THR A 268 8.85 10.87 3.04
CA THR A 268 7.58 10.76 2.30
C THR A 268 6.39 10.66 3.25
N PHE A 269 5.20 10.75 2.67
CA PHE A 269 3.93 10.52 3.33
C PHE A 269 3.16 9.46 2.56
N TYR A 270 2.69 8.43 3.24
CA TYR A 270 2.01 7.31 2.57
C TYR A 270 0.82 6.78 3.34
N TYR A 271 -0.01 6.04 2.62
CA TYR A 271 -1.12 5.28 3.15
C TYR A 271 -0.72 3.81 3.25
N PRO A 272 -0.71 3.21 4.45
CA PRO A 272 -0.21 1.85 4.66
C PRO A 272 -1.14 0.76 4.10
N THR A 273 -2.36 1.12 3.69
CA THR A 273 -3.40 0.21 3.16
C THR A 273 -3.94 0.67 1.82
N ALA A 274 -3.27 1.62 1.16
CA ALA A 274 -3.57 1.90 -0.24
C ALA A 274 -3.08 0.71 -1.06
N ASP A 275 -4.00 -0.25 -1.25
CA ASP A 275 -3.81 -1.35 -2.18
C ASP A 275 -3.92 -0.87 -3.60
#